data_AF-A0A973FRL9-F1
#
_entry.id   AF-A0A973FRL9-F1
#
_cell.length_a   1.000
_cell.length_b   1.000
_cell.length_c   1.000
_cell.angle_alpha   90.00
_cell.angle_beta   90.00
_cell.angle_gamma   90.00
#
_symmetry.space_group_name_H-M   'P 1'
#
loop_
_entity.id
_entity.type
_entity.pdbx_description
1 polymer ?
#
loop_
_entity_poly.entity_id
_entity_poly.type
_entity_poly.pdbx_seq_one_letter_code
_entity_poly.pdbx_strand_id
1 'polypeptide(L)' 'MSPVLTWQNIHYTFPGTSAPALRGATLQLERGQRVALLGRNGAGKSTLLLHANG' A
#
# COMPACT_ATOMS: atom_id res chain seq x y z
N MET A 1 -14.21 -11.37 -13.04
CA MET A 1 -14.10 -11.47 -11.56
C MET A 1 -13.86 -10.07 -11.03
N SER A 2 -14.49 -9.68 -9.91
CA SER A 2 -14.33 -8.33 -9.35
C SER A 2 -13.26 -8.35 -8.26
N PRO A 3 -12.26 -7.44 -8.31
CA PRO A 3 -11.22 -7.38 -7.29
C PRO A 3 -11.82 -7.04 -5.92
N VAL A 4 -11.21 -7.56 -4.87
CA VAL A 4 -11.59 -7.25 -3.47
C VAL A 4 -10.91 -5.99 -2.95
N LEU A 5 -9.79 -5.59 -3.57
CA LEU A 5 -9.06 -4.38 -3.27
C LEU A 5 -8.48 -3.81 -4.57
N THR A 6 -8.65 -2.52 -4.81
CA THR A 6 -7.94 -1.79 -5.87
C THR A 6 -7.45 -0.46 -5.34
N TRP A 7 -6.14 -0.26 -5.40
CA TRP A 7 -5.49 1.01 -5.17
C TRP A 7 -4.70 1.42 -6.40
N GLN A 8 -4.79 2.69 -6.75
CA GLN A 8 -4.09 3.26 -7.89
C GLN A 8 -3.38 4.53 -7.47
N ASN A 9 -2.08 4.59 -7.76
CA ASN A 9 -1.25 5.77 -7.58
C ASN A 9 -1.37 6.39 -6.17
N ILE A 10 -1.31 5.58 -5.13
CA ILE A 10 -1.41 6.05 -3.75
C ILE A 10 -0.09 6.72 -3.34
N HIS A 11 -0.20 7.97 -2.89
CA HIS A 11 0.88 8.73 -2.29
C HIS A 11 0.55 9.03 -0.84
N TYR A 12 1.54 8.93 0.04
CA TYR A 12 1.36 9.26 1.44
C TYR A 12 2.66 9.75 2.06
N THR A 13 2.56 10.86 2.78
CA THR A 13 3.64 11.47 3.56
C THR A 13 3.11 11.73 4.96
N PHE A 14 3.84 11.28 5.99
CA PHE A 14 3.44 11.53 7.36
C PHE A 14 3.56 13.03 7.71
N PRO A 15 2.65 13.57 8.55
CA PRO A 15 2.79 14.93 9.06
C PRO A 15 4.17 15.17 9.68
N GLY A 16 4.80 16.31 9.37
CA GLY A 16 6.13 16.66 9.88
C GLY A 16 7.30 15.98 9.14
N THR A 17 7.04 15.21 8.08
CA THR A 17 8.10 14.62 7.23
C THR A 17 8.01 15.17 5.82
N SER A 18 9.15 15.35 5.15
CA SER A 18 9.21 15.72 3.72
C SER A 18 9.37 14.50 2.80
N ALA A 19 9.84 13.37 3.34
CA ALA A 19 10.04 12.15 2.60
C ALA A 19 8.74 11.34 2.52
N PRO A 20 8.21 11.05 1.31
CA PRO A 20 7.00 10.25 1.17
C PRO A 20 7.26 8.78 1.54
N ALA A 21 6.34 8.21 2.33
CA ALA A 21 6.32 6.82 2.72
C ALA A 21 5.74 5.93 1.62
N LEU A 22 4.79 6.43 0.83
CA LEU A 22 4.28 5.80 -0.40
C LEU A 22 4.46 6.77 -1.58
N ARG A 23 4.96 6.25 -2.71
CA ARG A 23 5.28 7.02 -3.92
C ARG A 23 4.58 6.40 -5.13
N GLY A 24 3.28 6.64 -5.27
CA GLY A 24 2.48 6.12 -6.38
C GLY A 24 2.28 4.61 -6.33
N ALA A 25 2.01 4.07 -5.14
CA ALA A 25 1.77 2.65 -4.96
C ALA A 25 0.44 2.22 -5.63
N THR A 26 0.50 1.16 -6.43
CA THR A 26 -0.66 0.55 -7.12
C THR A 26 -0.72 -0.92 -6.75
N LEU A 27 -1.89 -1.40 -6.35
CA LEU A 27 -2.11 -2.78 -5.93
C LEU A 27 -3.54 -3.20 -6.28
N GLN A 28 -3.68 -4.40 -6.84
CA GLN A 28 -4.97 -5.06 -7.04
C GLN A 28 -4.91 -6.45 -6.41
N LEU A 29 -5.91 -6.79 -5.61
CA LEU A 29 -6.05 -8.12 -5.03
C LEU A 29 -7.37 -8.75 -5.46
N GLU A 30 -7.28 -10.00 -5.90
CA GLU A 30 -8.42 -10.83 -6.26
C GLU A 30 -8.87 -11.70 -5.07
N ARG A 31 -10.13 -12.11 -5.10
CA ARG A 31 -10.67 -13.01 -4.07
C ARG A 31 -9.90 -14.33 -4.07
N GLY A 32 -9.43 -14.74 -2.88
CA GLY A 32 -8.70 -16.00 -2.69
C GLY A 32 -7.19 -15.91 -2.95
N GLN A 33 -6.66 -14.77 -3.42
CA GLN A 33 -5.22 -14.57 -3.52
C GLN A 33 -4.58 -14.44 -2.14
N ARG A 34 -3.38 -15.01 -2.01
CA ARG A 34 -2.47 -14.82 -0.87
C ARG A 34 -1.20 -14.18 -1.39
N VAL A 35 -0.88 -12.98 -0.92
CA VAL A 35 0.26 -12.18 -1.39
C VAL A 35 1.13 -11.78 -0.20
N ALA A 36 2.44 -11.87 -0.36
CA ALA A 36 3.40 -11.37 0.62
C ALA A 36 3.95 -10.00 0.17
N LEU A 37 3.91 -9.01 1.06
CA LEU A 37 4.51 -7.70 0.83
C LEU A 37 5.92 -7.66 1.42
N LEU A 38 6.93 -7.65 0.54
CA LEU A 38 8.35 -7.71 0.92
C LEU A 38 9.04 -6.36 0.73
N GLY A 39 10.15 -6.15 1.44
CA GLY A 39 10.97 -4.95 1.33
C GLY A 39 11.68 -4.59 2.63
N ARG A 40 12.71 -3.73 2.55
CA ARG A 40 13.51 -3.28 3.70
C ARG A 40 12.65 -2.55 4.75
N ASN A 41 13.17 -2.42 5.97
CA ASN A 41 12.57 -1.56 6.99
C ASN A 41 12.49 -0.12 6.47
N GLY A 42 11.35 0.55 6.69
CA GLY A 42 11.07 1.88 6.15
C GLY A 42 10.54 1.92 4.71
N ALA A 43 10.40 0.80 3.99
CA ALA A 43 9.92 0.78 2.60
C ALA A 43 8.41 1.07 2.42
N GLY A 44 7.70 1.53 3.47
CA GLY A 44 6.27 1.87 3.38
C GLY A 44 5.30 0.68 3.50
N LYS A 45 5.77 -0.53 3.83
CA LYS A 45 4.92 -1.74 3.89
C LYS A 45 3.73 -1.61 4.85
N SER A 46 3.99 -1.27 6.12
CA SER A 46 2.92 -1.07 7.11
C SER A 46 2.03 0.12 6.74
N THR A 47 2.61 1.17 6.17
CA THR A 47 1.85 2.32 5.65
C THR A 47 0.88 1.90 4.54
N LEU A 48 1.32 1.04 3.62
CA LEU A 48 0.46 0.48 2.57
C LEU A 48 -0.66 -0.38 3.17
N LEU A 49 -0.34 -1.24 4.15
CA LEU A 49 -1.35 -2.09 4.81
C LEU A 49 -2.36 -1.29 5.64
N LEU A 50 -1.99 -0.15 6.24
CA LEU A 50 -2.93 0.71 6.94
C LEU A 50 -4.05 1.21 6.01
N HIS A 51 -3.75 1.46 4.74
CA HIS A 51 -4.78 1.88 3.78
C HIS A 51 -5.82 0.78 3.53
N ALA A 52 -5.54 -0.50 3.84
CA ALA A 52 -6.50 -1.61 3.69
C ALA A 52 -7.51 -1.67 4.84
N ASN A 53 -7.22 -1.04 5.98
CA ASN A 53 -8.07 -1.13 7.15
C ASN A 53 -9.23 -0.12 7.18
N GLY A 54 -9.33 0.77 6.18
CA GLY A 54 -10.31 1.87 6.19
C GLY A 54 -9.84 3.05 7.01
#